data_AF-A0AA91ES90-F1
#
_entry.id   AF-A0AA91ES90-F1
#
_cell.length_a   1.000
_cell.length_b   1.000
_cell.length_c   1.000
_cell.angle_alpha   90.00
_cell.angle_beta   90.00
_cell.angle_gamma   90.00
#
_symmetry.space_group_name_H-M   'P 1'
#
loop_
_entity.id
_entity.type
_entity.pdbx_description
1 polymer ?
#
loop_
_entity_poly.entity_id
_entity_poly.type
_entity_poly.pdbx_seq_one_letter_code
_entity_poly.pdbx_strand_id
1 'polypeptide(L)'
;MGVTGCNADTDIGEDTAPGFHLVVRQDGRILDEFDLARLGGLPQTEIATPQSHGSPVQAGPAVRAVLDAAGATAVHSVRFEGRDPAQTLTAAELTDQVVLSFTKRDTLKLAGVDLERDRWVRDVSTVVVNP
;
A
#
# COMPACT_ATOMS: atom_id res chain seq x y z
N MET A 1 -19.54 50.44 3.67
CA MET A 1 -18.97 50.82 2.36
C MET A 1 -17.49 50.51 2.43
N GLY A 2 -17.00 49.55 1.63
CA GLY A 2 -15.60 49.07 1.56
C GLY A 2 -15.24 48.02 2.63
N VAL A 3 -15.03 46.72 2.37
CA VAL A 3 -14.14 45.92 1.48
C VAL A 3 -12.67 45.82 1.91
N THR A 4 -12.22 44.55 2.05
CA THR A 4 -10.86 44.00 1.77
C THR A 4 -9.73 44.40 2.71
N GLY A 5 -8.80 43.57 3.21
CA GLY A 5 -8.33 42.17 3.10
C GLY A 5 -7.25 42.02 4.20
N CYS A 6 -6.72 40.86 4.62
CA CYS A 6 -5.77 40.01 3.88
C CYS A 6 -5.46 38.72 4.68
N ASN A 7 -5.66 37.57 4.01
CA ASN A 7 -4.75 36.44 3.84
C ASN A 7 -4.17 35.69 5.06
N ALA A 8 -4.70 34.48 5.27
CA ALA A 8 -3.86 33.30 5.54
C ALA A 8 -4.27 32.22 4.52
N ASP A 9 -3.52 32.21 3.43
CA ASP A 9 -3.43 31.12 2.47
C ASP A 9 -2.81 29.92 3.20
N THR A 10 -3.63 28.93 3.50
CA THR A 10 -3.22 27.61 3.95
C THR A 10 -4.25 26.65 3.39
N ASP A 11 -4.28 26.57 2.06
CA ASP A 11 -4.84 25.42 1.35
C ASP A 11 -3.85 24.27 1.54
N ILE A 12 -3.95 23.59 2.69
CA ILE A 12 -3.29 22.31 2.88
C ILE A 12 -4.30 21.28 2.44
N GLY A 13 -4.10 20.80 1.21
CA GLY A 13 -4.33 19.43 0.81
C GLY A 13 -5.79 18.99 0.86
N GLU A 14 -6.39 18.96 -0.32
CA GLU A 14 -7.39 18.00 -0.77
C GLU A 14 -8.23 17.33 0.34
N ASP A 15 -9.49 17.75 0.38
CA ASP A 15 -10.67 16.99 0.79
C ASP A 15 -10.44 15.48 0.66
N THR A 16 -9.80 14.88 1.66
CA THR A 16 -9.61 13.43 1.69
C THR A 16 -10.91 12.94 2.29
N ALA A 17 -11.87 12.67 1.41
CA ALA A 17 -13.02 11.82 1.72
C ALA A 17 -12.54 10.67 2.64
N PRO A 18 -13.34 10.22 3.63
CA PRO A 18 -12.94 9.15 4.56
C PRO A 18 -12.71 7.85 3.77
N GLY A 19 -11.52 7.74 3.22
CA GLY A 19 -11.11 6.77 2.22
C GLY A 19 -9.94 5.98 2.77
N PHE A 20 -9.77 4.79 2.21
CA PHE A 20 -8.71 3.88 2.59
C PHE A 20 -7.33 4.50 2.34
N HIS A 21 -6.48 4.50 3.38
CA HIS A 21 -5.11 4.97 3.33
C HIS A 21 -4.16 3.85 3.73
N LEU A 22 -3.08 3.71 2.98
CA LEU A 22 -1.95 2.84 3.24
C LEU A 22 -0.81 3.68 3.81
N VAL A 23 -0.45 3.43 5.07
CA VAL A 23 0.65 4.13 5.73
C VAL A 23 1.93 3.30 5.63
N VAL A 24 2.98 3.85 5.03
CA VAL A 24 4.31 3.21 5.01
C VAL A 24 5.15 3.80 6.14
N ARG A 25 5.67 2.94 7.00
CA ARG A 25 6.48 3.30 8.17
C ARG A 25 7.82 2.63 8.11
N GLN A 26 8.86 3.30 8.56
CA GLN A 26 10.20 2.74 8.74
C GLN A 26 10.79 3.29 10.04
N ASP A 27 11.39 2.43 10.85
CA ASP A 27 12.05 2.83 12.11
C ASP A 27 11.11 3.64 13.05
N GLY A 28 9.82 3.28 13.05
CA GLY A 28 8.77 3.96 13.83
C GLY A 28 8.27 5.29 13.25
N ARG A 29 8.91 5.83 12.20
CA ARG A 29 8.48 7.04 11.49
C ARG A 29 7.59 6.70 10.31
N ILE A 30 6.62 7.55 10.00
CA ILE A 30 5.87 7.47 8.74
C ILE A 30 6.76 8.04 7.65
N LEU A 31 7.00 7.24 6.60
CA LEU A 31 7.73 7.68 5.41
C LEU A 31 6.80 8.38 4.44
N ASP A 32 5.68 7.73 4.11
CA ASP A 32 4.68 8.27 3.20
C ASP A 32 3.32 7.59 3.44
N GLU A 33 2.27 8.22 2.92
CA GLU A 33 0.89 7.76 2.98
C GLU A 33 0.32 7.72 1.55
N PHE A 34 -0.34 6.61 1.23
CA PHE A 34 -0.91 6.39 -0.09
C PHE A 34 -2.41 6.15 -0.02
N ASP A 35 -3.16 6.96 -0.73
CA ASP A 35 -4.55 6.69 -1.07
C ASP A 35 -4.63 5.72 -2.28
N LEU A 36 -5.83 5.20 -2.53
CA LEU A 36 -6.06 4.26 -3.63
C LEU A 36 -5.77 4.86 -5.02
N ALA A 37 -5.99 6.16 -5.23
CA ALA A 37 -5.74 6.81 -6.51
C ALA A 37 -4.23 6.94 -6.76
N ARG A 38 -3.46 7.34 -5.73
CA ARG A 38 -1.99 7.37 -5.80
C ARG A 38 -1.43 5.97 -6.04
N LEU A 39 -1.94 4.94 -5.36
CA LEU A 39 -1.55 3.55 -5.60
C LEU A 39 -1.92 3.07 -7.01
N GLY A 40 -3.05 3.53 -7.55
CA GLY A 40 -3.46 3.24 -8.93
C GLY A 40 -2.58 3.92 -9.97
N GLY A 41 -1.92 5.03 -9.61
CA GLY A 41 -0.94 5.74 -10.45
C GLY A 41 0.46 5.10 -10.46
N LEU A 42 0.75 4.19 -9.52
CA LEU A 42 2.02 3.45 -9.48
C LEU A 42 2.05 2.35 -10.56
N PRO A 43 3.25 1.82 -10.90
CA PRO A 43 3.40 0.72 -11.84
C PRO A 43 2.54 -0.49 -11.44
N GLN A 44 1.48 -0.75 -12.22
CA GLN A 44 0.57 -1.86 -11.98
C GLN A 44 1.20 -3.16 -12.50
N THR A 45 1.22 -4.18 -11.66
CA THR A 45 1.68 -5.52 -12.01
C THR A 45 0.51 -6.48 -11.89
N GLU A 46 0.35 -7.32 -12.91
CA GLU A 46 -0.63 -8.39 -12.91
C GLU A 46 0.08 -9.73 -12.67
N ILE A 47 -0.35 -10.45 -11.63
CA ILE A 47 0.19 -11.75 -11.27
C ILE A 47 -0.89 -12.83 -11.36
N ALA A 48 -0.53 -13.97 -11.94
CA ALA A 48 -1.37 -15.16 -11.91
C ALA A 48 -1.16 -15.90 -10.59
N THR A 49 -2.20 -15.99 -9.78
CA THR A 49 -2.25 -16.74 -8.52
C THR A 49 -3.27 -17.88 -8.65
N PRO A 50 -2.92 -18.99 -9.33
CA PRO A 50 -3.83 -20.12 -9.52
C PRO A 50 -4.33 -20.74 -8.20
N GLN A 51 -3.58 -20.55 -7.09
CA GLN A 51 -4.01 -20.89 -5.73
C GLN A 51 -5.26 -20.12 -5.24
N SER A 52 -5.66 -19.07 -5.94
CA SER A 52 -6.86 -18.28 -5.68
C SER A 52 -8.08 -18.88 -6.37
N HIS A 53 -8.94 -19.55 -5.61
CA HIS A 53 -10.15 -20.20 -6.13
C HIS A 53 -11.17 -19.24 -6.78
N GLY A 54 -11.13 -17.94 -6.44
CA GLY A 54 -12.11 -16.95 -6.93
C GLY A 54 -11.53 -15.83 -7.80
N SER A 55 -10.22 -15.67 -7.83
CA SER A 55 -9.55 -14.62 -8.63
C SER A 55 -8.15 -15.10 -8.99
N PRO A 56 -8.00 -15.91 -10.04
CA PRO A 56 -6.73 -16.51 -10.43
C PRO A 56 -5.71 -15.48 -10.94
N VAL A 57 -6.15 -14.24 -11.13
CA VAL A 57 -5.32 -13.10 -11.52
C VAL A 57 -5.51 -12.01 -10.48
N GLN A 58 -4.42 -11.42 -10.02
CA GLN A 58 -4.41 -10.27 -9.10
C GLN A 58 -3.66 -9.14 -9.80
N ALA A 59 -4.27 -7.97 -9.88
CA ALA A 59 -3.65 -6.77 -10.43
C ALA A 59 -3.52 -5.71 -9.34
N GLY A 60 -2.39 -5.03 -9.30
CA GLY A 60 -2.11 -3.96 -8.35
C GLY A 60 -0.65 -3.52 -8.39
N PRO A 61 -0.28 -2.44 -7.69
CA PRO A 61 1.11 -2.04 -7.60
C PRO A 61 1.95 -3.14 -6.92
N ALA A 62 3.14 -3.37 -7.45
CA ALA A 62 4.12 -4.22 -6.79
C ALA A 62 4.50 -3.60 -5.44
N VAL A 63 4.63 -4.42 -4.40
CA VAL A 63 5.02 -3.94 -3.07
C VAL A 63 6.34 -3.17 -3.13
N ARG A 64 7.30 -3.65 -3.93
CA ARG A 64 8.58 -2.96 -4.14
C ARG A 64 8.39 -1.54 -4.69
N ALA A 65 7.47 -1.34 -5.62
CA ALA A 65 7.19 -0.02 -6.20
C ALA A 65 6.57 0.94 -5.18
N VAL A 66 5.71 0.43 -4.29
CA VAL A 66 5.15 1.23 -3.18
C VAL A 66 6.24 1.63 -2.19
N LEU A 67 7.13 0.70 -1.84
CA LEU A 67 8.25 0.96 -0.94
C LEU A 67 9.23 1.97 -1.53
N ASP A 68 9.55 1.83 -2.82
CA ASP A 68 10.42 2.76 -3.56
C ASP A 68 9.78 4.16 -3.64
N ALA A 69 8.49 4.24 -3.97
CA ALA A 69 7.75 5.49 -3.99
C ALA A 69 7.70 6.15 -2.60
N ALA A 70 7.62 5.36 -1.54
CA ALA A 70 7.66 5.85 -0.15
C ALA A 70 9.06 6.29 0.28
N GLY A 71 10.11 6.04 -0.52
CA GLY A 71 11.49 6.30 -0.16
C GLY A 71 12.03 5.35 0.91
N ALA A 72 11.43 4.15 1.05
CA ALA A 72 11.95 3.13 1.95
C ALA A 72 13.33 2.65 1.48
N THR A 73 14.28 2.62 2.41
CA THR A 73 15.68 2.26 2.12
C THR A 73 16.13 1.12 3.01
N ALA A 74 17.11 0.36 2.52
CA ALA A 74 17.68 -0.78 3.24
C ALA A 74 16.63 -1.82 3.68
N VAL A 75 15.57 -2.05 2.90
CA VAL A 75 14.49 -2.98 3.28
C VAL A 75 15.03 -4.40 3.55
N HIS A 76 15.05 -4.83 4.82
CA HIS A 76 15.41 -6.19 5.23
C HIS A 76 14.16 -7.08 5.38
N SER A 77 13.11 -6.55 6.02
CA SER A 77 11.82 -7.21 6.13
C SER A 77 10.69 -6.19 6.23
N VAL A 78 9.52 -6.55 5.73
CA VAL A 78 8.35 -5.68 5.69
C VAL A 78 7.17 -6.39 6.31
N ARG A 79 6.57 -5.76 7.30
CA ARG A 79 5.40 -6.23 7.99
C ARG A 79 4.17 -5.53 7.46
N PHE A 80 3.21 -6.30 6.97
CA PHE A 80 1.93 -5.85 6.47
C PHE A 80 0.89 -6.04 7.56
N GLU A 81 0.24 -4.95 7.95
CA GLU A 81 -0.82 -4.95 8.95
C GLU A 81 -2.14 -4.55 8.27
N GLY A 82 -3.20 -5.24 8.64
CA GLY A 82 -4.52 -5.04 8.08
C GLY A 82 -5.57 -5.75 8.93
N ARG A 83 -6.62 -6.24 8.28
CA ARG A 83 -7.69 -6.99 8.96
C ARG A 83 -7.26 -8.40 9.38
N ASP A 84 -6.46 -9.04 8.54
CA ASP A 84 -5.90 -10.36 8.80
C ASP A 84 -4.66 -10.25 9.72
N PRO A 85 -4.22 -11.34 10.38
CA PRO A 85 -3.01 -11.34 11.18
C PRO A 85 -1.83 -10.79 10.40
N ALA A 86 -1.10 -9.87 11.00
CA ALA A 86 0.01 -9.18 10.35
C ALA A 86 1.05 -10.18 9.83
N GLN A 87 1.45 -10.02 8.58
CA GLN A 87 2.43 -10.89 7.93
C GLN A 87 3.72 -10.14 7.72
N THR A 88 4.83 -10.79 8.06
CA THR A 88 6.16 -10.25 7.77
C THR A 88 6.75 -11.02 6.60
N LEU A 89 7.11 -10.28 5.55
CA LEU A 89 7.83 -10.77 4.38
C LEU A 89 9.27 -10.28 4.46
N THR A 90 10.21 -11.15 4.13
CA THR A 90 11.62 -10.78 4.00
C THR A 90 11.90 -10.09 2.67
N ALA A 91 13.02 -9.37 2.56
CA ALA A 91 13.45 -8.76 1.29
C ALA A 91 13.57 -9.76 0.13
N ALA A 92 13.87 -11.03 0.44
CA ALA A 92 13.91 -12.11 -0.54
C ALA A 92 12.52 -12.49 -1.05
N GLU A 93 11.50 -12.44 -0.18
CA GLU A 93 10.10 -12.70 -0.55
C GLU A 93 9.46 -11.50 -1.28
N LEU A 94 9.95 -10.28 -1.04
CA LEU A 94 9.52 -9.05 -1.71
C LEU A 94 10.01 -8.98 -3.16
N THR A 95 9.46 -9.86 -3.99
CA THR A 95 9.69 -9.90 -5.43
C THR A 95 8.69 -9.00 -6.16
N ASP A 96 8.92 -8.75 -7.45
CA ASP A 96 7.93 -8.12 -8.34
C ASP A 96 6.64 -8.95 -8.48
N GLN A 97 6.66 -10.20 -8.02
CA GLN A 97 5.49 -11.08 -8.02
C GLN A 97 4.67 -11.00 -6.73
N VAL A 98 4.94 -10.00 -5.88
CA VAL A 98 4.13 -9.65 -4.71
C VAL A 98 3.51 -8.28 -4.94
N VAL A 99 2.18 -8.26 -5.02
CA VAL A 99 1.39 -7.07 -5.36
C VAL A 99 0.35 -6.76 -4.29
N LEU A 100 0.00 -5.48 -4.18
CA LEU A 100 -1.15 -5.03 -3.40
C LEU A 100 -2.35 -4.91 -4.33
N SER A 101 -3.18 -5.96 -4.38
CA SER A 101 -4.34 -5.96 -5.25
C SER A 101 -5.50 -5.18 -4.67
N PHE A 102 -6.15 -4.38 -5.51
CA PHE A 102 -7.35 -3.62 -5.14
C PHE A 102 -8.56 -4.55 -5.02
N THR A 103 -9.25 -4.49 -3.89
CA THR A 103 -10.48 -5.24 -3.67
C THR A 103 -11.70 -4.40 -4.07
N LYS A 104 -12.84 -5.06 -4.31
CA LYS A 104 -14.13 -4.41 -4.59
C LYS A 104 -14.69 -3.56 -3.44
N ARG A 105 -14.01 -3.55 -2.29
CA ARG A 105 -14.40 -2.79 -1.10
C ARG A 105 -13.56 -1.53 -0.91
N ASP A 106 -12.84 -1.11 -1.95
CA ASP A 106 -11.93 0.03 -1.89
C ASP A 106 -10.85 -0.18 -0.81
N THR A 107 -10.33 -1.40 -0.72
CA THR A 107 -9.24 -1.76 0.20
C THR A 107 -8.16 -2.55 -0.51
N LEU A 108 -6.99 -2.67 0.10
CA LEU A 108 -5.86 -3.41 -0.46
C LEU A 108 -5.75 -4.81 0.12
N LYS A 109 -5.29 -5.73 -0.71
CA LYS A 109 -4.98 -7.09 -0.32
C LYS A 109 -3.57 -7.46 -0.79
N LEU A 110 -2.74 -7.90 0.14
CA LEU A 110 -1.45 -8.50 -0.17
C LEU A 110 -1.67 -9.86 -0.85
N ALA A 111 -1.14 -10.02 -2.06
CA ALA A 111 -1.12 -11.27 -2.77
C ALA A 111 0.25 -11.47 -3.43
N GLY A 112 0.71 -12.72 -3.45
CA GLY A 112 1.94 -13.08 -4.13
C GLY A 112 1.82 -14.44 -4.79
N VAL A 113 2.56 -14.64 -5.88
CA VAL A 113 2.61 -15.93 -6.58
C VAL A 113 3.27 -16.99 -5.69
N ASP A 114 4.37 -16.62 -5.04
CA ASP A 114 5.14 -17.48 -4.13
C ASP A 114 4.59 -17.47 -2.69
N LEU A 115 3.61 -16.61 -2.40
CA LEU A 115 3.01 -16.52 -1.08
C LEU A 115 1.85 -17.49 -0.94
N GLU A 116 1.91 -18.31 0.11
CA GLU A 116 0.79 -19.11 0.55
C GLU A 116 -0.42 -18.23 0.85
N ARG A 117 -1.62 -18.75 0.54
CA ARG A 117 -2.86 -18.00 0.65
C ARG A 117 -3.18 -17.57 2.10
N ASP A 118 -2.73 -18.33 3.08
CA ASP A 118 -2.85 -18.01 4.51
C ASP A 118 -1.96 -16.83 4.93
N ARG A 119 -0.95 -16.48 4.12
CA ARG A 119 -0.13 -15.27 4.31
C ARG A 119 -0.67 -14.06 3.54
N TRP A 120 -1.83 -14.17 2.90
CA TRP A 120 -2.45 -13.04 2.23
C TRP A 120 -3.22 -12.18 3.24
N VAL A 121 -2.72 -10.96 3.44
CA VAL A 121 -3.34 -9.98 4.34
C VAL A 121 -4.37 -9.17 3.56
N ARG A 122 -5.62 -9.12 4.03
CA ARG A 122 -6.65 -8.25 3.45
C ARG A 122 -6.77 -6.96 4.25
N ASP A 123 -7.30 -5.94 3.59
CA ASP A 123 -7.49 -4.61 4.14
C ASP A 123 -6.19 -4.05 4.73
N VAL A 124 -5.09 -4.15 3.97
CA VAL A 124 -3.74 -3.74 4.39
C VAL A 124 -3.67 -2.22 4.51
N SER A 125 -3.72 -1.69 5.72
CA SER A 125 -3.68 -0.25 5.98
C SER A 125 -2.31 0.24 6.43
N THR A 126 -1.42 -0.63 6.90
CA THR A 126 -0.10 -0.23 7.37
C THR A 126 0.98 -1.18 6.87
N VAL A 127 2.10 -0.61 6.42
CA VAL A 127 3.29 -1.31 5.96
C VAL A 127 4.45 -0.82 6.80
N VAL A 128 5.02 -1.70 7.61
CA VAL A 128 6.16 -1.40 8.48
C VAL A 128 7.41 -2.02 7.89
N VAL A 129 8.28 -1.18 7.37
CA VAL A 129 9.61 -1.51 6.86
C VAL A 129 10.58 -1.60 8.03
N ASN A 130 11.25 -2.75 8.12
CA ASN A 130 12.35 -3.00 9.01
C ASN A 130 13.62 -3.05 8.14
N PRO A 131 14.50 -2.04 8.28
CA PRO A 131 15.78 -2.02 7.59
C PRO A 131 16.84 -2.92 8.25
#